data_AF-A0A077FIM5-F1
#
_entry.id   AF-A0A077FIM5-F1
#
_cell.length_a   1.000
_cell.length_b   1.000
_cell.length_c   1.000
_cell.angle_alpha   90.00
_cell.angle_beta   90.00
_cell.angle_gamma   90.00
#
_symmetry.space_group_name_H-M   'P 1'
#
loop_
_entity.id
_entity.type
_entity.pdbx_description
1 polymer ?
#
loop_
_entity_poly.entity_id
_entity_poly.type
_entity_poly.pdbx_seq_one_letter_code
_entity_poly.pdbx_strand_id
1 'polypeptide(L)'
;MAQIDGPSHYYVNSDRENASTQLNSFLIKKQNYNLLRLNYLDIDNKNLRELTEYILKNIQIFSTTQENIDASSSANKEIKPESPSTTRKYESINKNDESHHSWSKRIRKEKEILEKGYGIG
;
A
#
# COMPACT_ATOMS: atom_id res chain seq x y z
N MET A 1 13.99 2.32 -6.32
CA MET A 1 13.26 3.15 -7.31
C MET A 1 12.98 4.50 -6.69
N ALA A 2 13.13 5.59 -7.44
CA ALA A 2 12.79 6.94 -6.97
C ALA A 2 11.60 7.47 -7.78
N GLN A 3 10.65 8.11 -7.11
CA GLN A 3 9.50 8.77 -7.71
C GLN A 3 9.40 10.20 -7.16
N ILE A 4 9.22 11.16 -8.07
CA ILE A 4 8.90 12.55 -7.71
C ILE A 4 7.40 12.69 -7.92
N ASP A 5 6.69 12.96 -6.84
CA ASP A 5 5.27 13.23 -6.92
C ASP A 5 5.06 14.66 -7.42
N GLY A 6 3.99 14.87 -8.16
CA GLY A 6 3.49 16.18 -8.58
C GLY A 6 2.06 16.42 -8.05
N PRO A 7 1.47 17.60 -8.26
CA PRO A 7 0.12 17.92 -7.76
C PRO A 7 -0.95 16.89 -8.13
N SER A 8 -0.83 16.26 -9.32
CA SER A 8 -1.73 15.22 -9.81
C SER A 8 -1.75 13.92 -8.97
N HIS A 9 -0.83 13.75 -8.03
CA HIS A 9 -0.74 12.57 -7.18
C HIS A 9 -1.61 12.67 -5.93
N TYR A 10 -2.24 13.82 -5.70
CA TYR A 10 -2.98 14.15 -4.49
C TYR A 10 -4.45 14.45 -4.82
N TYR A 11 -5.30 14.39 -3.80
CA TYR A 11 -6.66 14.92 -3.91
C TYR A 11 -6.62 16.45 -4.00
N VAL A 12 -7.58 17.03 -4.72
CA VAL A 12 -7.70 18.49 -4.86
C VAL A 12 -7.77 19.14 -3.47
N ASN A 13 -6.96 20.19 -3.27
CA ASN A 13 -6.87 20.95 -2.00
C ASN A 13 -6.55 20.06 -0.78
N SER A 14 -5.75 19.02 -0.96
CA SER A 14 -5.39 18.11 0.11
C SER A 14 -3.95 17.61 -0.04
N ASP A 15 -3.28 17.42 1.09
CA ASP A 15 -1.97 16.77 1.14
C ASP A 15 -2.09 15.23 1.13
N ARG A 16 -3.31 14.72 0.95
CA ARG A 16 -3.58 13.27 0.88
C ARG A 16 -3.40 12.76 -0.54
N GLU A 17 -2.64 11.69 -0.66
CA GLU A 17 -2.45 10.95 -1.92
C GLU A 17 -3.77 10.41 -2.45
N ASN A 18 -3.97 10.49 -3.75
CA ASN A 18 -5.13 9.89 -4.39
C ASN A 18 -5.02 8.36 -4.49
N ALA A 19 -6.15 7.70 -4.80
CA ALA A 19 -6.20 6.24 -4.87
C ALA A 19 -5.23 5.63 -5.89
N SER A 20 -5.00 6.31 -7.02
CA SER A 20 -4.08 5.85 -8.07
C SER A 20 -2.63 5.82 -7.55
N THR A 21 -2.20 6.89 -6.89
CA THR A 21 -0.88 7.01 -6.27
C THR A 21 -0.65 5.95 -5.20
N GLN A 22 -1.66 5.72 -4.35
CA GLN A 22 -1.60 4.68 -3.31
C GLN A 22 -1.49 3.28 -3.92
N LEU A 23 -2.30 2.98 -4.94
CA LEU A 23 -2.26 1.70 -5.65
C LEU A 23 -0.90 1.48 -6.32
N ASN A 24 -0.36 2.48 -7.02
CA ASN A 24 0.94 2.38 -7.67
C ASN A 24 2.05 2.09 -6.65
N SER A 25 2.04 2.80 -5.52
CA SER A 25 3.01 2.59 -4.43
C SER A 25 2.92 1.18 -3.85
N PHE A 26 1.70 0.66 -3.70
CA PHE A 26 1.49 -0.72 -3.26
C PHE A 26 2.07 -1.74 -4.25
N LEU A 27 1.80 -1.55 -5.55
CA LEU A 27 2.29 -2.45 -6.60
C LEU A 27 3.82 -2.47 -6.69
N ILE A 28 4.47 -1.31 -6.62
CA ILE A 28 5.94 -1.21 -6.62
C ILE A 28 6.53 -1.97 -5.43
N LYS A 29 5.98 -1.77 -4.23
CA LYS A 29 6.42 -2.49 -3.02
C LYS A 29 6.20 -3.99 -3.13
N LYS A 30 5.11 -4.45 -3.76
CA LYS A 30 4.84 -5.88 -4.00
C LYS A 30 5.81 -6.53 -4.97
N GLN A 31 6.44 -5.75 -5.85
CA GLN A 31 7.51 -6.20 -6.74
C GLN A 31 8.90 -6.22 -6.06
N ASN A 32 8.95 -6.10 -4.72
CA ASN A 32 10.17 -6.03 -3.92
C ASN A 32 11.08 -4.83 -4.28
N TYR A 33 10.51 -3.77 -4.85
CA TYR A 33 11.23 -2.51 -5.00
C TYR A 33 11.04 -1.64 -3.76
N ASN A 34 12.16 -1.18 -3.22
CA ASN A 34 12.15 -0.07 -2.27
C ASN A 34 11.87 1.22 -3.04
N LEU A 35 10.91 1.99 -2.54
CA LEU A 35 10.41 3.18 -3.19
C LEU A 35 10.73 4.42 -2.36
N LEU A 36 11.61 5.27 -2.88
CA LEU A 36 11.86 6.62 -2.37
C LEU A 36 10.88 7.57 -3.05
N ARG A 37 9.98 8.19 -2.29
CA ARG A 37 9.05 9.20 -2.80
C ARG A 37 9.43 10.58 -2.31
N LEU A 38 9.54 11.52 -3.23
CA LEU A 38 9.77 12.92 -2.95
C LEU A 38 8.48 13.69 -3.23
N ASN A 39 7.88 14.27 -2.19
CA ASN A 39 6.59 14.94 -2.26
C ASN A 39 6.74 16.33 -2.89
N TYR A 40 5.88 16.68 -3.87
CA TYR A 40 5.89 18.01 -4.46
C TYR A 40 5.66 19.12 -3.42
N LEU A 41 4.86 18.88 -2.37
CA LEU A 41 4.59 19.85 -1.31
C LEU A 41 5.86 20.26 -0.56
N ASP A 42 6.82 19.34 -0.46
CA ASP A 42 8.12 19.61 0.17
C ASP A 42 9.10 20.29 -0.79
N ILE A 43 8.87 20.17 -2.09
CA ILE A 43 9.74 20.70 -3.17
C ILE A 43 9.28 22.09 -3.59
N ASP A 44 7.98 22.31 -3.66
CA ASP A 44 7.35 23.54 -4.08
C ASP A 44 7.77 24.63 -3.09
N ASN A 45 8.42 25.69 -3.58
CA ASN A 45 9.05 26.78 -2.83
C ASN A 45 10.50 26.59 -2.32
N LYS A 46 11.20 25.51 -2.69
CA LYS A 46 12.65 25.41 -2.41
C LYS A 46 13.49 26.07 -3.50
N ASN A 47 14.56 26.78 -3.11
CA ASN A 47 15.59 27.17 -4.07
C ASN A 47 16.46 25.97 -4.46
N LEU A 48 17.28 26.11 -5.51
CA LEU A 48 18.08 24.99 -6.05
C LEU A 48 18.98 24.34 -4.99
N ARG A 49 19.58 25.15 -4.10
CA ARG A 49 20.46 24.64 -3.04
C ARG A 49 19.68 23.83 -2.02
N GLU A 50 18.57 24.38 -1.52
CA GLU A 50 17.68 23.71 -0.56
C GLU A 50 17.09 22.41 -1.12
N LEU A 51 16.71 22.43 -2.40
CA LEU A 51 16.20 21.25 -3.09
C LEU A 51 17.28 20.17 -3.19
N THR A 52 18.50 20.57 -3.54
CA THR A 52 19.64 19.64 -3.63
C THR A 52 19.93 19.01 -2.26
N GLU A 53 20.00 19.81 -1.21
CA GLU A 53 20.21 19.35 0.17
C GLU A 53 19.08 18.41 0.63
N TYR A 54 17.83 18.74 0.31
CA TYR A 54 16.66 17.91 0.60
C TYR A 54 16.72 16.55 -0.10
N ILE A 55 17.04 16.54 -1.41
CA ILE A 55 17.14 15.30 -2.20
C ILE A 55 18.27 14.42 -1.65
N LEU A 56 19.47 14.99 -1.43
CA LEU A 56 20.62 14.24 -0.93
C LEU A 56 20.35 13.62 0.44
N LYS A 57 19.72 14.38 1.35
CA LYS A 57 19.33 13.89 2.67
C LYS A 57 18.35 12.71 2.59
N ASN A 58 17.34 12.81 1.72
CA ASN A 58 16.36 11.75 1.54
C ASN A 58 16.96 10.49 0.90
N ILE A 59 17.88 10.64 -0.05
CA ILE A 59 18.64 9.51 -0.62
C ILE A 59 19.48 8.84 0.46
N GLN A 60 20.19 9.61 1.29
CA GLN A 60 21.01 9.05 2.37
C GLN A 60 20.17 8.24 3.36
N ILE A 61 19.08 8.80 3.87
CA ILE A 61 18.16 8.12 4.80
C ILE A 61 17.63 6.82 4.18
N PHE A 62 17.24 6.88 2.90
CA PHE A 62 16.71 5.74 2.18
C PHE A 62 17.75 4.62 2.04
N SER A 63 18.99 4.94 1.65
CA SER A 63 20.08 3.96 1.53
C SER A 63 20.39 3.30 2.88
N THR A 64 20.52 4.07 3.95
CA THR A 64 20.82 3.51 5.29
C THR A 64 19.67 2.64 5.81
N THR A 65 18.42 3.02 5.54
CA THR A 65 17.26 2.20 5.91
C THR A 65 17.30 0.87 5.16
N GLN A 66 17.70 0.88 3.89
CA GLN A 66 17.80 -0.33 3.10
C GLN A 66 18.89 -1.28 3.60
N GLU A 67 20.08 -0.75 3.87
CA GLU A 67 21.20 -1.54 4.41
C GLU A 67 20.82 -2.23 5.74
N ASN A 68 20.05 -1.55 6.60
CA ASN A 68 19.57 -2.14 7.86
C ASN A 68 18.55 -3.28 7.66
N ILE A 69 17.68 -3.16 6.65
CA ILE A 69 16.72 -4.22 6.28
C ILE A 69 17.49 -5.44 5.76
N ASP A 70 18.46 -5.21 4.88
CA ASP A 70 19.27 -6.28 4.28
C ASP A 70 20.16 -6.98 5.32
N ALA A 71 20.76 -6.22 6.25
CA ALA A 71 21.51 -6.75 7.38
C ALA A 71 20.63 -7.57 8.34
N SER A 72 19.38 -7.15 8.56
CA SER A 72 18.42 -7.90 9.38
C SER A 72 17.93 -9.17 8.69
N SER A 73 17.79 -9.14 7.35
CA SER A 73 17.39 -10.31 6.56
C SER A 73 18.46 -11.40 6.53
N SER A 74 19.74 -11.01 6.54
CA SER A 74 20.89 -11.93 6.57
C SER A 74 21.17 -12.53 7.95
N ALA A 75 20.64 -11.94 9.02
CA ALA A 75 20.72 -12.47 10.39
C ALA A 75 19.71 -13.61 10.66
N ASN A 76 18.66 -13.74 9.85
CA ASN A 76 17.74 -14.88 9.91
C ASN A 76 18.34 -16.08 9.17
N LYS A 77 19.21 -16.83 9.86
CA LYS A 77 19.49 -18.21 9.49
C LYS A 77 18.17 -18.98 9.43
N GLU A 78 17.92 -19.56 8.27
CA GLU A 78 16.94 -20.59 7.94
C GLU A 78 16.49 -21.40 9.16
N ILE A 79 15.36 -21.02 9.77
CA ILE A 79 14.62 -21.92 10.65
C ILE A 79 13.98 -22.92 9.71
N LYS A 80 14.59 -24.10 9.59
CA LYS A 80 13.99 -25.23 8.89
C LYS A 80 12.58 -25.42 9.44
N PRO A 81 11.54 -25.52 8.61
CA PRO A 81 10.23 -25.87 9.12
C PRO A 81 10.34 -27.27 9.70
N GLU A 82 10.25 -27.38 11.03
CA GLU A 82 9.98 -28.67 11.66
C GLU A 82 8.62 -29.12 11.15
N SER A 83 8.63 -30.20 10.37
CA SER A 83 7.45 -30.85 9.83
C SER A 83 6.42 -31.06 10.94
N PRO A 84 5.20 -30.52 10.85
CA PRO A 84 4.18 -30.80 11.85
C PRO A 84 3.71 -32.24 11.67
N SER A 85 4.32 -33.15 12.43
CA SER A 85 3.79 -34.50 12.64
C SER A 85 2.70 -34.43 13.71
N THR A 86 1.45 -34.26 13.28
CA THR A 86 0.28 -34.84 13.96
C THR A 86 -0.99 -34.57 13.18
N THR A 87 -1.60 -35.65 12.73
CA THR A 87 -2.97 -35.73 12.22
C THR A 87 -3.93 -35.13 13.26
N ARG A 88 -4.41 -33.90 13.05
CA ARG A 88 -5.62 -33.41 13.74
C ARG A 88 -6.82 -33.85 12.92
N LYS A 89 -7.65 -34.70 13.51
CA LYS A 89 -8.98 -35.04 13.01
C LYS A 89 -9.75 -33.73 12.79
N TYR A 90 -10.27 -33.54 11.58
CA TYR A 90 -11.28 -32.51 11.34
C TYR A 90 -12.57 -32.96 12.02
N GLU A 91 -12.86 -32.41 13.19
CA GLU A 91 -14.24 -32.35 13.65
C GLU A 91 -14.98 -31.33 12.76
N SER A 92 -16.05 -31.81 12.14
CA SER A 92 -16.96 -31.03 11.33
C SER A 92 -17.53 -29.87 12.14
N ILE A 93 -17.13 -28.65 11.79
CA ILE A 93 -17.70 -27.43 12.36
C ILE A 93 -19.14 -27.29 11.84
N ASN A 94 -20.05 -27.21 12.80
CA ASN A 94 -21.47 -26.99 12.63
C ASN A 94 -21.73 -25.71 11.81
N LYS A 95 -22.51 -25.82 10.72
CA LYS A 95 -22.94 -24.67 9.92
C LYS A 95 -24.01 -23.91 10.70
N ASN A 96 -23.60 -22.97 11.53
CA ASN A 96 -24.43 -21.85 11.99
C ASN A 96 -23.51 -20.75 12.51
N ASP A 97 -22.82 -20.10 11.59
CA ASP A 97 -22.22 -18.79 11.85
C ASP A 97 -22.63 -17.84 10.72
N GLU A 98 -23.81 -17.26 10.90
CA GLU A 98 -24.29 -16.11 10.16
C GLU A 98 -23.43 -14.89 10.49
N SER A 99 -22.32 -14.68 9.77
CA SER A 99 -21.65 -13.37 9.78
C SER A 99 -21.04 -12.95 8.45
N HIS A 100 -21.36 -13.64 7.35
CA HIS A 100 -20.98 -13.23 6.00
C HIS A 100 -22.14 -12.62 5.22
N HIS A 101 -22.71 -11.50 5.67
CA HIS A 101 -23.82 -10.84 4.95
C HIS A 101 -23.73 -9.30 4.90
N SER A 102 -22.53 -8.75 4.67
CA SER A 102 -22.33 -7.30 4.51
C SER A 102 -22.01 -6.86 3.07
N TRP A 103 -21.38 -7.69 2.25
CA TRP A 103 -20.96 -7.28 0.90
C TRP A 103 -22.08 -7.34 -0.15
N SER A 104 -22.88 -8.41 -0.16
CA SER A 104 -23.98 -8.58 -1.12
C SER A 104 -25.11 -7.56 -0.95
N LYS A 105 -25.39 -7.12 0.29
CA LYS A 105 -26.36 -6.05 0.58
C LYS A 105 -25.90 -4.68 0.06
N ARG A 106 -24.59 -4.40 0.12
CA ARG A 106 -24.02 -3.14 -0.39
C ARG A 106 -24.14 -3.03 -1.90
N ILE A 107 -23.78 -4.11 -2.61
CA ILE A 107 -23.85 -4.16 -4.08
C ILE A 107 -25.31 -4.03 -4.57
N ARG A 108 -26.27 -4.67 -3.89
CA ARG A 108 -27.69 -4.57 -4.26
C ARG A 108 -28.24 -3.15 -4.09
N LYS A 109 -27.78 -2.41 -3.07
CA LYS A 109 -28.21 -1.02 -2.82
C LYS A 109 -27.60 -0.03 -3.81
N GLU A 110 -26.34 -0.22 -4.22
CA GLU A 110 -25.70 0.64 -5.23
C GLU A 110 -26.32 0.45 -6.62
N LYS A 111 -26.70 -0.78 -6.98
CA LYS A 111 -27.39 -1.06 -8.24
C LYS A 111 -28.78 -0.40 -8.32
N GLU A 112 -29.52 -0.41 -7.21
CA GLU A 112 -30.87 0.18 -7.14
C GLU A 112 -30.86 1.71 -7.21
N ILE A 113 -29.79 2.35 -6.74
CA ILE A 113 -29.59 3.81 -6.83
C ILE A 113 -29.26 4.22 -8.27
N LEU A 114 -28.47 3.41 -8.98
CA LEU A 114 -28.12 3.67 -10.38
C LEU A 114 -29.32 3.51 -11.33
N GLU A 115 -30.16 2.49 -11.12
CA GLU A 115 -31.37 2.27 -11.92
C GLU A 115 -32.49 3.30 -11.65
N LYS A 116 -32.52 3.93 -10.46
CA LYS A 116 -33.48 5.01 -10.13
C LYS A 116 -33.00 6.41 -10.46
N GLY A 117 -31.68 6.63 -10.60
CA GLY A 117 -31.06 7.94 -10.85
C GLY A 117 -30.88 8.29 -12.32
N TYR A 118 -30.80 7.30 -13.20
CA TYR A 118 -30.78 7.48 -14.65
C TYR A 118 -31.83 6.56 -15.25
N GLY A 119 -32.96 7.13 -15.69
CA GLY A 119 -33.92 6.40 -16.51
C GLY A 119 -33.23 5.94 -17.79
N ILE A 120 -32.72 4.72 -17.79
CA ILE A 120 -32.37 3.95 -18.98
C ILE A 120 -33.20 2.66 -18.86
N GLY A 121 -34.49 2.83 -19.12
CA GLY A 121 -35.36 1.78 -19.66
C GLY A 121 -35.50 2.00 -21.15
#